data_AF-A0AAW9RNZ5-F1
#
_entry.id   AF-A0AAW9RNZ5-F1
#
_cell.length_a   1.000
_cell.length_b   1.000
_cell.length_c   1.000
_cell.angle_alpha   90.00
_cell.angle_beta   90.00
_cell.angle_gamma   90.00
#
_symmetry.space_group_name_H-M   'P 1'
#
loop_
_entity.id
_entity.type
_entity.pdbx_description
1 polymer ?
#
loop_
_entity_poly.entity_id
_entity_poly.type
_entity_poly.pdbx_seq_one_letter_code
_entity_poly.pdbx_strand_id
1 'polypeptide(L)'
;MLFLGEESNPKFAKTATGIHYWRPELCGGVYHFAKSTLDYGLPVMDVQEAADSGLKTMIIGVAPPGGKIQDEWISILTEALRAGLDLAAGLHTRLNDVPELADAARTHGRTIYDVRQPRAQYPVGTGRKRSGMRLLTVGTECGVGKKYTALAIEREMRQRGQNGTFRATGQTGIMIAGQGVCIDAVVADFVSGAAETLSPDNDSSHWDIIEGQGSLFHPSYACVALGLLHGSQPDAIVLCHDASRREVIGLKGYVVPELAHCIEVNLQLARLTNPNVTCKGVSINTSCMEEDAAADYLAETSGKLGLPAVDPVRFGVRPIVDEILNTSEPVARPALAIENHAES
;
A
#
# COMPACT_ATOMS: atom_id res chain seq x y z
N MET A 1 19.42 -0.47 5.07
CA MET A 1 19.58 0.68 5.99
C MET A 1 18.47 1.69 5.73
N LEU A 2 17.86 2.25 6.77
CA LEU A 2 16.87 3.33 6.63
C LEU A 2 17.56 4.69 6.80
N PHE A 3 17.45 5.54 5.79
CA PHE A 3 17.96 6.92 5.83
C PHE A 3 16.86 7.86 6.34
N LEU A 4 17.11 8.53 7.46
CA LEU A 4 16.18 9.44 8.13
C LEU A 4 16.57 10.92 7.95
N GLY A 5 17.76 11.20 7.43
CA GLY A 5 18.28 12.56 7.32
C GLY A 5 18.25 13.28 8.67
N GLU A 6 17.79 14.52 8.68
CA GLU A 6 17.64 15.37 9.85
C GLU A 6 16.21 15.40 10.41
N GLU A 7 15.33 14.52 9.93
CA GLU A 7 13.91 14.51 10.28
C GLU A 7 13.70 14.08 11.74
N SER A 8 12.80 14.77 12.44
CA SER A 8 12.46 14.51 13.85
C SER A 8 10.95 14.35 14.05
N ASN A 9 10.14 14.64 13.04
CA ASN A 9 8.70 14.48 13.07
C ASN A 9 8.31 13.11 12.48
N PRO A 10 7.75 12.19 13.29
CA PRO A 10 7.35 10.86 12.84
C PRO A 10 6.36 10.89 11.65
N LYS A 11 5.61 11.98 11.46
CA LYS A 11 4.66 12.12 10.35
C LYS A 11 5.36 12.10 8.98
N PHE A 12 6.58 12.61 8.89
CA PHE A 12 7.36 12.62 7.65
C PHE A 12 8.20 11.35 7.46
N ALA A 13 8.37 10.55 8.53
CA ALA A 13 9.08 9.26 8.50
C ALA A 13 8.16 8.04 8.29
N LYS A 14 6.94 8.25 7.78
CA LYS A 14 5.95 7.18 7.56
C LYS A 14 6.48 5.99 6.73
N THR A 15 7.45 6.24 5.86
CA THR A 15 8.09 5.19 5.05
C THR A 15 9.02 4.35 5.93
N ALA A 16 9.97 4.96 6.64
CA ALA A 16 10.84 4.26 7.59
C ALA A 16 10.02 3.48 8.63
N THR A 17 9.05 4.14 9.27
CA THR A 17 8.16 3.52 10.26
C THR A 17 7.41 2.33 9.66
N GLY A 18 6.90 2.47 8.43
CA GLY A 18 6.20 1.39 7.76
C GLY A 18 7.10 0.18 7.47
N ILE A 19 8.31 0.41 6.95
CA ILE A 19 9.25 -0.67 6.64
C ILE A 19 9.71 -1.36 7.93
N HIS A 20 10.11 -0.60 8.94
CA HIS A 20 10.54 -1.15 10.22
C HIS A 20 9.42 -1.95 10.92
N TYR A 21 8.18 -1.46 10.89
CA TYR A 21 7.06 -2.16 11.51
C TYR A 21 6.69 -3.47 10.79
N TRP A 22 6.68 -3.47 9.45
CA TRP A 22 6.17 -4.60 8.66
C TRP A 22 7.23 -5.59 8.20
N ARG A 23 8.50 -5.16 8.12
CA ARG A 23 9.66 -5.97 7.73
C ARG A 23 10.87 -5.64 8.63
N PRO A 24 10.75 -5.74 9.96
CA PRO A 24 11.87 -5.46 10.86
C PRO A 24 13.10 -6.32 10.54
N GLU A 25 12.89 -7.55 10.06
CA GLU A 25 13.94 -8.48 9.67
C GLU A 25 14.79 -8.03 8.47
N LEU A 26 14.29 -7.08 7.67
CA LEU A 26 15.03 -6.49 6.54
C LEU A 26 15.75 -5.19 6.93
N CYS A 27 15.59 -4.73 8.17
CA CYS A 27 16.16 -3.49 8.67
C CYS A 27 17.35 -3.76 9.58
N GLY A 28 18.58 -3.60 9.07
CA GLY A 28 19.79 -3.80 9.88
C GLY A 28 20.41 -2.55 10.49
N GLY A 29 19.92 -1.35 10.18
CA GLY A 29 20.48 -0.10 10.72
C GLY A 29 19.80 1.16 10.17
N VAL A 30 20.05 2.28 10.85
CA VAL A 30 19.57 3.62 10.49
C VAL A 30 20.75 4.56 10.24
N TYR A 31 20.57 5.48 9.29
CA TYR A 31 21.43 6.65 9.14
C TYR A 31 20.60 7.91 9.42
N HIS A 32 21.11 8.81 10.24
CA HIS A 32 20.53 10.12 10.46
C HIS A 32 21.61 11.15 10.76
N PHE A 33 21.34 12.42 10.47
CA PHE A 33 22.18 13.53 10.93
C PHE A 33 21.96 13.77 12.43
N ALA A 34 22.90 14.43 13.10
CA ALA A 34 22.89 14.64 14.55
C ALA A 34 21.62 15.32 15.13
N LYS A 35 20.77 15.90 14.27
CA LYS A 35 19.54 16.61 14.66
C LYS A 35 18.28 15.74 14.67
N SER A 36 18.34 14.51 14.14
CA SER A 36 17.18 13.62 14.15
C SER A 36 16.91 13.08 15.54
N THR A 37 15.63 13.05 15.94
CA THR A 37 15.16 12.44 17.20
C THR A 37 14.36 11.16 16.99
N LEU A 38 14.39 10.59 15.77
CA LEU A 38 13.67 9.37 15.45
C LEU A 38 14.47 8.15 15.89
N ASP A 39 13.87 7.30 16.71
CA ASP A 39 14.47 6.06 17.19
C ASP A 39 13.59 4.86 16.81
N TYR A 40 14.22 3.88 16.16
CA TYR A 40 13.61 2.61 15.75
C TYR A 40 14.23 1.40 16.47
N GLY A 41 15.04 1.62 17.52
CA GLY A 41 15.76 0.55 18.22
C GLY A 41 16.78 -0.17 17.33
N LEU A 42 17.18 0.46 16.22
CA LEU A 42 18.17 -0.06 15.27
C LEU A 42 19.52 0.63 15.51
N PRO A 43 20.65 -0.04 15.24
CA PRO A 43 21.95 0.60 15.35
C PRO A 43 22.05 1.79 14.38
N VAL A 44 22.56 2.90 14.90
CA VAL A 44 22.98 4.04 14.07
C VAL A 44 24.30 3.66 13.42
N MET A 45 24.36 3.71 12.11
CA MET A 45 25.51 3.31 11.31
C MET A 45 25.88 4.43 10.34
N ASP A 46 27.18 4.61 10.09
CA ASP A 46 27.62 5.29 8.90
C ASP A 46 27.48 4.41 7.65
N VAL A 47 27.82 4.97 6.49
CA VAL A 47 27.68 4.29 5.20
C VAL A 47 28.59 3.06 5.09
N GLN A 48 29.83 3.17 5.55
CA GLN A 48 30.81 2.11 5.43
C GLN A 48 30.47 0.95 6.38
N GLU A 49 30.10 1.27 7.63
CA GLU A 49 29.61 0.30 8.61
C GLU A 49 28.41 -0.48 8.08
N ALA A 50 27.46 0.20 7.43
CA ALA A 50 26.30 -0.43 6.82
C ALA A 50 26.69 -1.39 5.69
N ALA A 51 27.61 -1.00 4.81
CA ALA A 51 28.11 -1.83 3.72
C ALA A 51 28.88 -3.06 4.23
N ASP A 52 29.77 -2.86 5.20
CA ASP A 52 30.58 -3.92 5.84
C ASP A 52 29.70 -4.92 6.61
N SER A 53 28.58 -4.44 7.16
CA SER A 53 27.54 -5.28 7.78
C SER A 53 26.68 -6.05 6.77
N GLY A 54 26.96 -5.92 5.46
CA GLY A 54 26.30 -6.65 4.40
C GLY A 54 24.97 -6.06 3.93
N LEU A 55 24.58 -4.86 4.41
CA LEU A 55 23.39 -4.19 3.89
C LEU A 55 23.56 -3.88 2.41
N LYS A 56 22.47 -4.00 1.65
CA LYS A 56 22.49 -3.88 0.19
C LYS A 56 21.85 -2.60 -0.34
N THR A 57 20.99 -1.99 0.44
CA THR A 57 20.22 -0.83 0.00
C THR A 57 20.07 0.19 1.12
N MET A 58 20.30 1.46 0.80
CA MET A 58 19.89 2.59 1.62
C MET A 58 18.54 3.09 1.11
N ILE A 59 17.52 3.05 1.96
CA ILE A 59 16.15 3.46 1.62
C ILE A 59 15.87 4.82 2.23
N ILE A 60 15.41 5.77 1.42
CA ILE A 60 14.98 7.10 1.89
C ILE A 60 13.66 6.94 2.64
N GLY A 61 13.78 6.92 3.97
CA GLY A 61 12.68 6.63 4.89
C GLY A 61 11.82 7.83 5.23
N VAL A 62 12.22 9.02 4.79
CA VAL A 62 11.61 10.31 5.13
C VAL A 62 11.18 11.08 3.89
N ALA A 63 10.14 11.90 4.03
CA ALA A 63 9.63 12.75 2.96
C ALA A 63 9.38 14.16 3.51
N PRO A 64 10.36 15.08 3.42
CA PRO A 64 10.22 16.43 3.94
C PRO A 64 9.15 17.21 3.16
N PRO A 65 8.55 18.24 3.76
CA PRO A 65 7.63 19.14 3.06
C PRO A 65 8.21 19.65 1.74
N GLY A 66 7.49 19.46 0.64
CA GLY A 66 7.93 19.85 -0.71
C GLY A 66 8.83 18.84 -1.43
N GLY A 67 9.23 17.75 -0.77
CA GLY A 67 9.89 16.59 -1.42
C GLY A 67 11.27 16.86 -2.02
N LYS A 68 11.93 17.96 -1.65
CA LYS A 68 13.24 18.34 -2.15
C LYS A 68 14.34 17.47 -1.52
N ILE A 69 15.33 17.12 -2.34
CA ILE A 69 16.58 16.50 -1.92
C ILE A 69 17.53 17.63 -1.53
N GLN A 70 18.12 17.57 -0.34
CA GLN A 70 19.08 18.57 0.15
C GLN A 70 20.50 18.24 -0.32
N ASP A 71 21.36 19.23 -0.44
CA ASP A 71 22.74 19.04 -0.91
C ASP A 71 23.52 18.09 0.01
N GLU A 72 23.27 18.17 1.33
CA GLU A 72 23.85 17.27 2.32
C GLU A 72 23.42 15.82 2.12
N TRP A 73 22.21 15.58 1.59
CA TRP A 73 21.76 14.23 1.27
C TRP A 73 22.53 13.71 0.05
N ILE A 74 22.72 14.53 -0.98
CA ILE A 74 23.42 14.12 -2.20
C ILE A 74 24.80 13.56 -1.87
N SER A 75 25.56 14.23 -1.01
CA SER A 75 26.88 13.77 -0.56
C SER A 75 26.83 12.36 0.05
N ILE A 76 25.93 12.13 1.00
CA ILE A 76 25.80 10.84 1.70
C ILE A 76 25.25 9.74 0.78
N LEU A 77 24.33 10.09 -0.12
CA LEU A 77 23.78 9.15 -1.09
C LEU A 77 24.82 8.73 -2.14
N THR A 78 25.67 9.67 -2.59
CA THR A 78 26.83 9.38 -3.44
C THR A 78 27.81 8.46 -2.72
N GLU A 79 28.08 8.70 -1.44
CA GLU A 79 28.92 7.82 -0.61
C GLU A 79 28.35 6.40 -0.53
N ALA A 80 27.04 6.26 -0.32
CA ALA A 80 26.36 4.97 -0.28
C ALA A 80 26.55 4.17 -1.58
N LEU A 81 26.38 4.83 -2.73
CA LEU A 81 26.63 4.21 -4.04
C LEU A 81 28.09 3.76 -4.20
N ARG A 82 29.05 4.58 -3.75
CA ARG A 82 30.49 4.24 -3.77
C ARG A 82 30.82 3.04 -2.89
N ALA A 83 30.21 2.96 -1.71
CA ALA A 83 30.39 1.87 -0.75
C ALA A 83 29.70 0.56 -1.18
N GLY A 84 28.96 0.57 -2.29
CA GLY A 84 28.34 -0.65 -2.85
C GLY A 84 26.86 -0.83 -2.53
N LEU A 85 26.22 0.14 -1.88
CA LEU A 85 24.78 0.14 -1.62
C LEU A 85 24.00 0.62 -2.85
N ASP A 86 22.84 0.01 -3.08
CA ASP A 86 21.80 0.59 -3.93
C ASP A 86 21.02 1.68 -3.17
N LEU A 87 20.28 2.53 -3.89
CA LEU A 87 19.40 3.53 -3.29
C LEU A 87 17.94 3.27 -3.64
N ALA A 88 17.00 3.48 -2.72
CA ALA A 88 15.58 3.45 -3.04
C ALA A 88 14.83 4.64 -2.44
N ALA A 89 13.98 5.29 -3.24
CA ALA A 89 13.23 6.47 -2.82
C ALA A 89 11.84 6.52 -3.44
N GLY A 90 10.86 7.00 -2.65
CA GLY A 90 9.50 7.31 -3.10
C GLY A 90 9.19 8.80 -3.17
N LEU A 91 10.23 9.64 -3.26
CA LEU A 91 10.12 11.09 -3.38
C LEU A 91 9.48 11.49 -4.73
N HIS A 92 8.87 12.68 -4.77
CA HIS A 92 8.39 13.25 -6.02
C HIS A 92 9.54 13.68 -6.95
N THR A 93 10.61 14.22 -6.37
CA THR A 93 11.87 14.44 -7.09
C THR A 93 12.59 13.11 -7.21
N ARG A 94 12.93 12.70 -8.44
CA ARG A 94 13.66 11.46 -8.69
C ARG A 94 15.12 11.61 -8.30
N LEU A 95 15.68 10.61 -7.63
CA LEU A 95 17.11 10.55 -7.35
C LEU A 95 17.91 10.43 -8.65
N ASN A 96 17.39 9.70 -9.66
CA ASN A 96 18.04 9.61 -10.98
C ASN A 96 18.08 10.95 -11.76
N ASP A 97 17.28 11.95 -11.39
CA ASP A 97 17.34 13.28 -12.02
C ASP A 97 18.47 14.15 -11.45
N VAL A 98 19.12 13.72 -10.37
CA VAL A 98 20.28 14.39 -9.80
C VAL A 98 21.53 13.87 -10.51
N PRO A 99 22.24 14.70 -11.31
CA PRO A 99 23.33 14.23 -12.15
C PRO A 99 24.44 13.51 -11.37
N GLU A 100 24.78 14.02 -10.18
CA GLU A 100 25.80 13.42 -9.32
C GLU A 100 25.45 12.00 -8.89
N LEU A 101 24.19 11.76 -8.49
CA LEU A 101 23.73 10.44 -8.07
C LEU A 101 23.65 9.47 -9.24
N ALA A 102 23.13 9.93 -10.39
CA ALA A 102 23.06 9.12 -11.60
C ALA A 102 24.47 8.69 -12.10
N ASP A 103 25.42 9.62 -12.08
CA ASP A 103 26.81 9.35 -12.47
C ASP A 103 27.51 8.42 -11.48
N ALA A 104 27.29 8.60 -10.17
CA ALA A 104 27.82 7.70 -9.15
C ALA A 104 27.25 6.28 -9.30
N ALA A 105 25.93 6.15 -9.49
CA ALA A 105 25.30 4.84 -9.67
C ALA A 105 25.84 4.11 -10.90
N ARG A 106 26.00 4.82 -12.03
CA ARG A 106 26.60 4.25 -13.25
C ARG A 106 28.05 3.84 -13.04
N THR A 107 28.87 4.70 -12.44
CA THR A 107 30.30 4.44 -12.19
C THR A 107 30.53 3.23 -11.31
N HIS A 108 29.71 3.05 -10.28
CA HIS A 108 29.86 1.98 -9.29
C HIS A 108 28.95 0.77 -9.55
N GLY A 109 28.27 0.73 -10.71
CA GLY A 109 27.39 -0.36 -11.11
C GLY A 109 26.29 -0.65 -10.09
N ARG A 110 25.70 0.41 -9.52
CA ARG A 110 24.61 0.38 -8.54
C ARG A 110 23.29 0.80 -9.17
N THR A 111 22.19 0.46 -8.50
CA THR A 111 20.84 0.79 -8.94
C THR A 111 20.20 1.83 -8.03
N ILE A 112 19.57 2.83 -8.64
CA ILE A 112 18.69 3.79 -7.96
C ILE A 112 17.24 3.42 -8.28
N TYR A 113 16.48 3.02 -7.26
CA TYR A 113 15.08 2.65 -7.34
C TYR A 113 14.17 3.85 -7.01
N ASP A 114 13.83 4.65 -8.01
CA ASP A 114 12.76 5.66 -7.92
C ASP A 114 11.39 4.98 -8.00
N VAL A 115 10.82 4.57 -6.86
CA VAL A 115 9.65 3.66 -6.82
C VAL A 115 8.35 4.29 -7.37
N ARG A 116 8.30 5.61 -7.50
CA ARG A 116 7.18 6.31 -8.14
C ARG A 116 7.19 6.22 -9.65
N GLN A 117 8.32 5.90 -10.28
CA GLN A 117 8.39 5.79 -11.72
C GLN A 117 7.88 4.42 -12.17
N PRO A 118 6.81 4.36 -12.99
CA PRO A 118 6.40 3.12 -13.62
C PRO A 118 7.55 2.54 -14.44
N ARG A 119 7.99 1.32 -14.11
CA ARG A 119 9.03 0.61 -14.86
C ARG A 119 8.48 -0.15 -16.06
N ALA A 120 7.20 -0.47 -16.03
CA ALA A 120 6.51 -1.19 -17.08
C ALA A 120 5.54 -0.26 -17.81
N GLN A 121 5.36 -0.53 -19.09
CA GLN A 121 4.18 -0.07 -19.82
C GLN A 121 3.03 -1.00 -19.44
N TYR A 122 1.89 -0.42 -19.09
CA TYR A 122 0.70 -1.17 -18.73
C TYR A 122 -0.27 -1.18 -19.91
N PRO A 123 -0.97 -2.30 -20.16
CA PRO A 123 -2.02 -2.33 -21.16
C PRO A 123 -3.23 -1.53 -20.69
N VAL A 124 -4.18 -1.30 -21.58
CA VAL A 124 -5.54 -0.90 -21.19
C VAL A 124 -6.19 -2.09 -20.48
N GLY A 125 -6.91 -1.84 -19.38
CA GLY A 125 -7.62 -2.89 -18.66
C GLY A 125 -8.73 -3.50 -19.50
N THR A 126 -8.86 -4.82 -19.42
CA THR A 126 -9.77 -5.62 -20.26
C THR A 126 -11.02 -6.07 -19.52
N GLY A 127 -10.99 -6.08 -18.18
CA GLY A 127 -11.99 -6.76 -17.37
C GLY A 127 -11.98 -8.28 -17.54
N ARG A 128 -10.94 -8.87 -18.15
CA ARG A 128 -10.80 -10.33 -18.26
C ARG A 128 -10.64 -10.92 -16.86
N LYS A 129 -11.59 -11.78 -16.47
CA LYS A 129 -11.51 -12.51 -15.20
C LYS A 129 -10.26 -13.41 -15.19
N ARG A 130 -9.57 -13.39 -14.06
CA ARG A 130 -8.34 -14.13 -13.81
C ARG A 130 -8.59 -15.18 -12.71
N SER A 131 -7.88 -16.29 -12.81
CA SER A 131 -7.81 -17.35 -11.80
C SER A 131 -7.20 -16.85 -10.48
N GLY A 132 -7.45 -17.55 -9.38
CA GLY A 132 -7.13 -17.09 -8.03
C GLY A 132 -8.09 -16.01 -7.51
N MET A 133 -7.97 -15.73 -6.21
CA MET A 133 -8.85 -14.85 -5.47
C MET A 133 -8.21 -13.48 -5.24
N ARG A 134 -9.02 -12.42 -5.19
CA ARG A 134 -8.55 -11.05 -5.01
C ARG A 134 -9.28 -10.37 -3.86
N LEU A 135 -8.52 -9.81 -2.93
CA LEU A 135 -9.03 -8.92 -1.90
C LEU A 135 -8.54 -7.51 -2.17
N LEU A 136 -9.44 -6.52 -2.17
CA LEU A 136 -9.07 -5.11 -2.23
C LEU A 136 -9.46 -4.41 -0.93
N THR A 137 -8.49 -3.77 -0.29
CA THR A 137 -8.81 -2.82 0.78
C THR A 137 -9.36 -1.54 0.14
N VAL A 138 -10.55 -1.10 0.56
CA VAL A 138 -11.14 0.18 0.16
C VAL A 138 -11.21 1.09 1.38
N GLY A 139 -11.52 2.37 1.21
CA GLY A 139 -11.53 3.28 2.36
C GLY A 139 -12.57 4.36 2.24
N THR A 140 -13.04 4.84 3.38
CA THR A 140 -13.89 6.03 3.43
C THR A 140 -13.12 7.27 2.97
N GLU A 141 -11.79 7.27 3.15
CA GLU A 141 -10.89 8.38 2.87
C GLU A 141 -9.43 7.91 2.59
N CYS A 142 -8.55 8.81 2.16
CA CYS A 142 -7.10 8.61 2.14
C CYS A 142 -6.52 8.50 3.56
N GLY A 143 -5.42 7.76 3.72
CA GLY A 143 -4.70 7.70 5.00
C GLY A 143 -5.40 6.92 6.13
N VAL A 144 -6.53 6.25 5.88
CA VAL A 144 -7.32 5.51 6.89
C VAL A 144 -6.85 4.07 7.17
N GLY A 145 -5.63 3.72 6.80
CA GLY A 145 -5.05 2.41 7.16
C GLY A 145 -5.15 1.28 6.11
N LYS A 146 -5.66 1.53 4.89
CA LYS A 146 -5.78 0.51 3.81
C LYS A 146 -4.56 -0.40 3.63
N LYS A 147 -3.36 0.19 3.55
CA LYS A 147 -2.09 -0.54 3.48
C LYS A 147 -1.84 -1.44 4.71
N TYR A 148 -2.08 -0.91 5.91
CA TYR A 148 -1.86 -1.65 7.15
C TYR A 148 -2.84 -2.81 7.28
N THR A 149 -4.10 -2.61 6.88
CA THR A 149 -5.10 -3.68 6.82
C THR A 149 -4.68 -4.79 5.85
N ALA A 150 -4.27 -4.44 4.64
CA ALA A 150 -3.82 -5.40 3.63
C ALA A 150 -2.59 -6.21 4.12
N LEU A 151 -1.60 -5.54 4.72
CA LEU A 151 -0.43 -6.22 5.30
C LEU A 151 -0.77 -7.08 6.52
N ALA A 152 -1.71 -6.64 7.37
CA ALA A 152 -2.18 -7.43 8.52
C ALA A 152 -2.87 -8.72 8.06
N ILE A 153 -3.72 -8.63 7.04
CA ILE A 153 -4.43 -9.77 6.44
C ILE A 153 -3.41 -10.74 5.83
N GLU A 154 -2.45 -10.24 5.05
CA GLU A 154 -1.40 -11.09 4.48
C GLU A 154 -0.58 -11.82 5.54
N ARG A 155 -0.16 -11.11 6.60
CA ARG A 155 0.58 -11.71 7.71
C ARG A 155 -0.23 -12.80 8.41
N GLU A 156 -1.50 -12.54 8.72
CA GLU A 156 -2.40 -13.49 9.37
C GLU A 156 -2.66 -14.73 8.49
N MET A 157 -2.88 -14.53 7.19
CA MET A 157 -3.06 -15.63 6.24
C MET A 157 -1.81 -16.52 6.17
N ARG A 158 -0.62 -15.91 6.08
CA ARG A 158 0.65 -16.65 6.06
C ARG A 158 0.91 -17.42 7.35
N GLN A 159 0.59 -16.83 8.51
CA GLN A 159 0.70 -17.51 9.81
C GLN A 159 -0.18 -18.76 9.89
N ARG A 160 -1.28 -18.81 9.13
CA ARG A 160 -2.18 -19.96 9.01
C ARG A 160 -1.84 -20.92 7.86
N GLY A 161 -0.71 -20.71 7.19
CA GLY A 161 -0.31 -21.52 6.03
C GLY A 161 -1.19 -21.30 4.78
N GLN A 162 -1.90 -20.18 4.69
CA GLN A 162 -2.70 -19.82 3.52
C GLN A 162 -1.85 -19.04 2.50
N ASN A 163 -2.14 -19.27 1.21
CA ASN A 163 -1.44 -18.60 0.12
C ASN A 163 -1.97 -17.18 -0.05
N GLY A 164 -1.27 -16.20 0.52
CA GLY A 164 -1.56 -14.79 0.41
C GLY A 164 -0.33 -13.99 -0.02
N THR A 165 -0.48 -13.16 -1.05
CA THR A 165 0.55 -12.20 -1.48
C THR A 165 0.02 -10.78 -1.41
N PHE A 166 0.71 -9.95 -0.63
CA PHE A 166 0.46 -8.51 -0.61
C PHE A 166 0.87 -7.89 -1.94
N ARG A 167 -0.06 -7.15 -2.57
CA ARG A 167 0.14 -6.45 -3.83
C ARG A 167 0.17 -4.94 -3.56
N ALA A 168 1.38 -4.40 -3.56
CA ALA A 168 1.60 -2.98 -3.29
C ALA A 168 1.16 -2.09 -4.45
N THR A 169 0.45 -1.01 -4.12
CA THR A 169 -0.06 -0.02 -5.08
C THR A 169 0.49 1.38 -4.82
N GLY A 170 1.26 1.57 -3.75
CA GLY A 170 1.86 2.85 -3.40
C GLY A 170 3.34 2.71 -3.03
N GLN A 171 4.07 3.83 -3.10
CA GLN A 171 5.51 3.89 -2.83
C GLN A 171 5.95 3.14 -1.55
N THR A 172 5.29 3.37 -0.41
CA THR A 172 5.66 2.72 0.84
C THR A 172 5.34 1.23 0.81
N GLY A 173 4.24 0.82 0.19
CA GLY A 173 3.92 -0.59 -0.01
C GLY A 173 5.00 -1.29 -0.85
N ILE A 174 5.47 -0.65 -1.93
CA ILE A 174 6.53 -1.20 -2.79
C ILE A 174 7.82 -1.36 -2.01
N MET A 175 8.21 -0.38 -1.21
CA MET A 175 9.42 -0.48 -0.38
C MET A 175 9.32 -1.54 0.73
N ILE A 176 8.10 -1.88 1.17
CA ILE A 176 7.85 -2.99 2.12
C ILE A 176 7.87 -4.34 1.39
N ALA A 177 7.28 -4.43 0.20
CA ALA A 177 7.07 -5.68 -0.52
C ALA A 177 8.22 -6.05 -1.46
N GLY A 178 9.09 -5.10 -1.81
CA GLY A 178 10.13 -5.23 -2.84
C GLY A 178 9.61 -5.14 -4.28
N GLN A 179 8.29 -5.10 -4.48
CA GLN A 179 7.64 -5.07 -5.79
C GLN A 179 6.25 -4.43 -5.70
N GLY A 180 5.73 -3.97 -6.84
CA GLY A 180 4.39 -3.42 -6.97
C GLY A 180 4.31 -2.34 -8.02
N VAL A 181 3.23 -1.55 -7.99
CA VAL A 181 2.99 -0.47 -8.94
C VAL A 181 2.61 0.79 -8.19
N CYS A 182 3.29 1.92 -8.42
CA CYS A 182 2.85 3.19 -7.84
C CYS A 182 1.69 3.72 -8.69
N ILE A 183 0.47 3.28 -8.34
CA ILE A 183 -0.70 3.42 -9.20
C ILE A 183 -1.12 4.88 -9.42
N ASP A 184 -0.78 5.77 -8.46
CA ASP A 184 -1.02 7.21 -8.55
C ASP A 184 -0.16 7.90 -9.63
N ALA A 185 0.89 7.24 -10.09
CA ALA A 185 1.79 7.71 -11.15
C ALA A 185 1.51 7.05 -12.51
N VAL A 186 0.50 6.18 -12.59
CA VAL A 186 0.08 5.55 -13.84
C VAL A 186 -0.87 6.50 -14.59
N VAL A 187 -0.62 6.69 -15.88
CA VAL A 187 -1.50 7.47 -16.76
C VAL A 187 -2.90 6.86 -16.74
N ALA A 188 -3.93 7.72 -16.67
CA ALA A 188 -5.32 7.34 -16.41
C ALA A 188 -5.81 6.15 -17.26
N ASP A 189 -5.53 6.15 -18.56
CA ASP A 189 -5.92 5.11 -19.52
C ASP A 189 -5.46 3.70 -19.14
N PHE A 190 -4.39 3.60 -18.34
CA PHE A 190 -3.75 2.32 -18.01
C PHE A 190 -3.88 1.94 -16.53
N VAL A 191 -4.59 2.72 -15.72
CA VAL A 191 -4.73 2.43 -14.26
C VAL A 191 -5.36 1.06 -14.02
N SER A 192 -6.45 0.75 -14.72
CA SER A 192 -7.11 -0.56 -14.59
C SER A 192 -6.21 -1.70 -15.08
N GLY A 193 -5.56 -1.54 -16.24
CA GLY A 193 -4.66 -2.58 -16.77
C GLY A 193 -3.39 -2.78 -15.92
N ALA A 194 -2.91 -1.74 -15.24
CA ALA A 194 -1.86 -1.85 -14.25
C ALA A 194 -2.31 -2.68 -13.03
N ALA A 195 -3.54 -2.48 -12.56
CA ALA A 195 -4.12 -3.28 -11.47
C ALA A 195 -4.39 -4.74 -11.90
N GLU A 196 -4.79 -4.97 -13.15
CA GLU A 196 -4.90 -6.32 -13.73
C GLU A 196 -3.54 -7.02 -13.76
N THR A 197 -2.50 -6.32 -14.23
CA THR A 197 -1.12 -6.83 -14.32
C THR A 197 -0.55 -7.14 -12.92
N LEU A 198 -0.88 -6.30 -11.93
CA LEU A 198 -0.44 -6.46 -10.54
C LEU A 198 -1.03 -7.71 -9.86
N SER A 199 -2.20 -8.18 -10.31
CA SER A 199 -2.94 -9.32 -9.73
C SER A 199 -3.20 -10.43 -10.76
N PRO A 200 -2.13 -11.07 -11.29
CA PRO A 200 -2.22 -11.98 -12.44
C PRO A 200 -3.03 -13.26 -12.15
N ASP A 201 -3.16 -14.12 -13.16
CA ASP A 201 -3.63 -15.51 -12.95
C ASP A 201 -2.79 -16.22 -11.88
N ASN A 202 -3.45 -16.99 -11.02
CA ASN A 202 -2.81 -17.70 -9.90
C ASN A 202 -3.61 -18.95 -9.52
N ASP A 203 -3.06 -19.77 -8.61
CA ASP A 203 -3.78 -20.91 -8.05
C ASP A 203 -5.14 -20.49 -7.49
N SER A 204 -6.16 -21.35 -7.65
CA SER A 204 -7.54 -21.04 -7.22
C SER A 204 -7.67 -20.73 -5.73
N SER A 205 -6.78 -21.25 -4.88
CA SER A 205 -6.73 -20.96 -3.45
C SER A 205 -5.86 -19.75 -3.07
N HIS A 206 -5.10 -19.20 -4.02
CA HIS A 206 -4.22 -18.06 -3.77
C HIS A 206 -5.01 -16.76 -3.69
N TRP A 207 -4.66 -15.91 -2.72
CA TRP A 207 -5.19 -14.57 -2.54
C TRP A 207 -4.17 -13.49 -2.88
N ASP A 208 -4.50 -12.68 -3.88
CA ASP A 208 -3.85 -11.40 -4.09
C ASP A 208 -4.51 -10.34 -3.19
N ILE A 209 -3.75 -9.86 -2.20
CA ILE A 209 -4.21 -8.94 -1.16
C ILE A 209 -3.74 -7.54 -1.54
N ILE A 210 -4.63 -6.79 -2.18
CA ILE A 210 -4.31 -5.56 -2.89
C ILE A 210 -4.45 -4.35 -1.97
N GLU A 211 -3.37 -3.58 -1.90
CA GLU A 211 -3.34 -2.30 -1.21
C GLU A 211 -4.31 -1.32 -1.87
N GLY A 212 -5.20 -0.72 -1.09
CA GLY A 212 -6.10 0.30 -1.61
C GLY A 212 -5.47 1.68 -1.65
N GLN A 213 -5.80 2.46 -2.69
CA GLN A 213 -5.44 3.87 -2.83
C GLN A 213 -6.69 4.73 -2.97
N GLY A 214 -6.58 6.01 -2.58
CA GLY A 214 -7.68 6.95 -2.71
C GLY A 214 -8.93 6.59 -1.92
N SER A 215 -10.05 7.16 -2.32
CA SER A 215 -11.41 6.82 -1.91
C SER A 215 -12.35 7.23 -3.03
N LEU A 216 -13.41 6.44 -3.28
CA LEU A 216 -14.46 6.83 -4.23
C LEU A 216 -15.17 8.13 -3.82
N PHE A 217 -15.04 8.53 -2.55
CA PHE A 217 -15.63 9.72 -1.96
C PHE A 217 -14.65 10.89 -1.87
N HIS A 218 -13.42 10.73 -2.38
CA HIS A 218 -12.45 11.82 -2.43
C HIS A 218 -12.38 12.43 -3.84
N PRO A 219 -12.81 13.68 -4.06
CA PRO A 219 -12.87 14.30 -5.38
C PRO A 219 -11.56 14.23 -6.18
N SER A 220 -10.42 14.41 -5.52
CA SER A 220 -9.10 14.37 -6.17
C SER A 220 -8.55 12.98 -6.47
N TYR A 221 -9.05 11.92 -5.81
CA TYR A 221 -8.40 10.59 -5.83
C TYR A 221 -9.36 9.44 -6.16
N ALA A 222 -10.62 9.74 -6.46
CA ALA A 222 -11.63 8.74 -6.83
C ALA A 222 -11.28 7.98 -8.12
N CYS A 223 -10.64 8.63 -9.08
CA CYS A 223 -10.22 7.98 -10.34
C CYS A 223 -9.29 6.79 -10.09
N VAL A 224 -8.33 6.93 -9.16
CA VAL A 224 -7.39 5.87 -8.79
C VAL A 224 -8.12 4.74 -8.07
N ALA A 225 -8.99 5.07 -7.11
CA ALA A 225 -9.77 4.08 -6.37
C ALA A 225 -10.65 3.25 -7.30
N LEU A 226 -11.33 3.89 -8.25
CA LEU A 226 -12.20 3.22 -9.23
C LEU A 226 -11.39 2.38 -10.21
N GLY A 227 -10.27 2.88 -10.71
CA GLY A 227 -9.38 2.14 -11.60
C GLY A 227 -8.81 0.88 -10.93
N LEU A 228 -8.38 0.98 -9.67
CA LEU A 228 -7.98 -0.18 -8.87
C LEU A 228 -9.15 -1.16 -8.69
N LEU A 229 -10.35 -0.67 -8.36
CA LEU A 229 -11.52 -1.52 -8.14
C LEU A 229 -11.87 -2.34 -9.38
N HIS A 230 -11.92 -1.71 -10.56
CA HIS A 230 -12.23 -2.38 -11.81
C HIS A 230 -11.10 -3.30 -12.28
N GLY A 231 -9.85 -2.84 -12.25
CA GLY A 231 -8.74 -3.65 -12.73
C GLY A 231 -8.41 -4.82 -11.80
N SER A 232 -8.59 -4.65 -10.49
CA SER A 232 -8.37 -5.73 -9.51
C SER A 232 -9.47 -6.78 -9.51
N GLN A 233 -10.69 -6.47 -9.98
CA GLN A 233 -11.83 -7.41 -10.00
C GLN A 233 -12.01 -8.21 -8.68
N PRO A 234 -12.01 -7.52 -7.52
CA PRO A 234 -11.92 -8.20 -6.24
C PRO A 234 -13.09 -9.16 -6.02
N ASP A 235 -12.81 -10.30 -5.42
CA ASP A 235 -13.80 -11.23 -4.89
C ASP A 235 -14.27 -10.79 -3.50
N ALA A 236 -13.38 -10.11 -2.76
CA ALA A 236 -13.65 -9.53 -1.46
C ALA A 236 -13.16 -8.08 -1.37
N ILE A 237 -13.92 -7.24 -0.67
CA ILE A 237 -13.44 -5.94 -0.19
C ILE A 237 -13.40 -5.89 1.34
N VAL A 238 -12.50 -5.08 1.88
CA VAL A 238 -12.49 -4.69 3.31
C VAL A 238 -12.51 -3.18 3.38
N LEU A 239 -13.54 -2.61 4.01
CA LEU A 239 -13.65 -1.17 4.17
C LEU A 239 -12.73 -0.70 5.30
N CYS A 240 -11.91 0.31 5.02
CA CYS A 240 -11.02 0.91 6.00
C CYS A 240 -11.54 2.30 6.43
N HIS A 241 -11.46 2.59 7.73
CA HIS A 241 -11.91 3.85 8.32
C HIS A 241 -10.98 4.31 9.44
N ASP A 242 -11.06 5.60 9.80
CA ASP A 242 -10.36 6.20 10.94
C ASP A 242 -11.43 6.79 11.86
N ALA A 243 -11.54 6.27 13.08
CA ALA A 243 -12.64 6.61 14.02
C ALA A 243 -12.68 8.10 14.39
N SER A 244 -11.55 8.82 14.24
CA SER A 244 -11.47 10.27 14.46
C SER A 244 -11.94 11.10 13.25
N ARG A 245 -12.04 10.49 12.07
CA ARG A 245 -12.26 11.21 10.82
C ARG A 245 -13.72 11.66 10.71
N ARG A 246 -13.91 12.96 10.47
CA ARG A 246 -15.23 13.56 10.19
C ARG A 246 -15.28 14.24 8.83
N GLU A 247 -14.18 14.84 8.41
CA GLU A 247 -14.05 15.49 7.10
C GLU A 247 -12.87 14.92 6.31
N VAL A 248 -12.97 15.05 4.99
CA VAL A 248 -11.92 14.72 4.02
C VAL A 248 -10.70 15.61 4.24
N ILE A 249 -9.50 15.03 4.22
CA ILE A 249 -8.26 15.77 4.49
C ILE A 249 -8.05 16.84 3.41
N GLY A 250 -7.90 18.08 3.84
CA GLY A 250 -7.62 19.22 2.94
C GLY A 250 -8.84 19.77 2.22
N LEU A 251 -10.03 19.20 2.42
CA LEU A 251 -11.28 19.64 1.78
C LEU A 251 -12.32 20.01 2.85
N LYS A 252 -12.27 21.26 3.32
CA LYS A 252 -13.17 21.77 4.36
C LYS A 252 -14.63 21.62 3.95
N GLY A 253 -15.45 21.06 4.83
CA GLY A 253 -16.89 20.87 4.63
C GLY A 253 -17.28 19.63 3.81
N TYR A 254 -16.30 18.85 3.34
CA TYR A 254 -16.56 17.55 2.72
C TYR A 254 -16.57 16.49 3.81
N VAL A 255 -17.76 16.03 4.20
CA VAL A 255 -17.96 15.05 5.26
C VAL A 255 -17.60 13.65 4.76
N VAL A 256 -16.97 12.86 5.62
CA VAL A 256 -16.71 11.45 5.31
C VAL A 256 -18.04 10.67 5.32
N PRO A 257 -18.32 9.87 4.28
CA PRO A 257 -19.54 9.06 4.18
C PRO A 257 -19.72 8.06 5.34
N GLU A 258 -20.99 7.74 5.62
CA GLU A 258 -21.37 6.63 6.50
C GLU A 258 -20.82 5.29 5.99
N LEU A 259 -20.45 4.40 6.91
CA LEU A 259 -19.78 3.13 6.58
C LEU A 259 -20.65 2.22 5.69
N ALA A 260 -21.94 2.09 6.02
CA ALA A 260 -22.87 1.28 5.23
C ALA A 260 -22.98 1.78 3.77
N HIS A 261 -23.09 3.10 3.61
CA HIS A 261 -23.13 3.73 2.29
C HIS A 261 -21.81 3.54 1.52
N CYS A 262 -20.66 3.63 2.20
CA CYS A 262 -19.37 3.32 1.59
C CYS A 262 -19.30 1.91 1.04
N ILE A 263 -19.74 0.92 1.83
CA ILE A 263 -19.76 -0.48 1.43
C ILE A 263 -20.64 -0.64 0.19
N GLU A 264 -21.86 -0.10 0.22
CA GLU A 264 -22.82 -0.19 -0.87
C GLU A 264 -22.25 0.36 -2.19
N VAL A 265 -21.72 1.59 -2.18
CA VAL A 265 -21.16 2.22 -3.40
C VAL A 265 -19.96 1.45 -3.94
N ASN A 266 -19.04 1.01 -3.07
CA ASN A 266 -17.90 0.20 -3.51
C ASN A 266 -18.37 -1.12 -4.14
N LEU A 267 -19.32 -1.82 -3.54
CA LEU A 267 -19.87 -3.06 -4.10
C LEU A 267 -20.59 -2.81 -5.42
N GLN A 268 -21.39 -1.76 -5.51
CA GLN A 268 -22.12 -1.39 -6.72
C GLN A 268 -21.16 -1.20 -7.91
N LEU A 269 -20.08 -0.42 -7.72
CA LEU A 269 -19.12 -0.16 -8.80
C LEU A 269 -18.23 -1.38 -9.09
N ALA A 270 -17.83 -2.14 -8.07
CA ALA A 270 -17.04 -3.35 -8.24
C ALA A 270 -17.75 -4.41 -9.11
N ARG A 271 -19.09 -4.48 -9.02
CA ARG A 271 -19.92 -5.42 -9.78
C ARG A 271 -19.85 -5.24 -11.30
N LEU A 272 -19.34 -4.11 -11.79
CA LEU A 272 -19.03 -3.96 -13.21
C LEU A 272 -18.09 -5.07 -13.71
N THR A 273 -17.12 -5.46 -12.88
CA THR A 273 -16.07 -6.42 -13.26
C THR A 273 -16.09 -7.71 -12.45
N ASN A 274 -16.77 -7.73 -11.30
CA ASN A 274 -17.06 -8.95 -10.55
C ASN A 274 -18.45 -8.91 -9.88
N PRO A 275 -19.49 -9.51 -10.48
CA PRO A 275 -20.85 -9.44 -9.94
C PRO A 275 -21.01 -10.11 -8.56
N ASN A 276 -20.07 -10.97 -8.17
CA ASN A 276 -20.12 -11.74 -6.92
C ASN A 276 -19.28 -11.13 -5.78
N VAL A 277 -18.72 -9.94 -5.98
CA VAL A 277 -17.93 -9.24 -4.94
C VAL A 277 -18.74 -9.06 -3.66
N THR A 278 -18.12 -9.33 -2.51
CA THR A 278 -18.71 -9.15 -1.18
C THR A 278 -17.80 -8.37 -0.24
N CYS A 279 -18.37 -7.73 0.78
CA CYS A 279 -17.60 -7.09 1.83
C CYS A 279 -17.34 -8.10 2.96
N LYS A 280 -16.09 -8.25 3.36
CA LYS A 280 -15.64 -9.24 4.36
C LYS A 280 -15.38 -8.65 5.74
N GLY A 281 -15.55 -7.34 5.89
CA GLY A 281 -15.40 -6.66 7.18
C GLY A 281 -15.02 -5.21 7.05
N VAL A 282 -14.89 -4.58 8.22
CA VAL A 282 -14.44 -3.20 8.37
C VAL A 282 -13.20 -3.17 9.25
N SER A 283 -12.17 -2.49 8.77
CA SER A 283 -10.93 -2.26 9.49
C SER A 283 -10.87 -0.80 9.94
N ILE A 284 -10.91 -0.55 11.24
CA ILE A 284 -11.00 0.81 11.77
C ILE A 284 -9.75 1.13 12.58
N ASN A 285 -9.08 2.21 12.21
CA ASN A 285 -8.03 2.80 13.02
C ASN A 285 -8.65 3.46 14.25
N THR A 286 -8.39 2.89 15.42
CA THR A 286 -8.85 3.37 16.74
C THR A 286 -7.71 3.97 17.57
N SER A 287 -6.59 4.33 16.94
CA SER A 287 -5.40 4.84 17.65
C SER A 287 -5.64 6.10 18.50
N CYS A 288 -6.73 6.83 18.24
CA CYS A 288 -7.14 8.01 19.01
C CYS A 288 -8.03 7.69 20.23
N MET A 289 -8.36 6.43 20.45
CA MET A 289 -9.27 5.97 21.50
C MET A 289 -8.51 5.13 22.52
N GLU A 290 -8.98 5.16 23.77
CA GLU A 290 -8.59 4.19 24.80
C GLU A 290 -9.02 2.78 24.41
N GLU A 291 -8.37 1.77 25.00
CA GLU A 291 -8.55 0.36 24.59
C GLU A 291 -10.01 -0.12 24.73
N ASP A 292 -10.63 0.08 25.90
CA ASP A 292 -12.02 -0.31 26.16
C ASP A 292 -13.00 0.41 25.23
N ALA A 293 -12.84 1.73 25.05
CA ALA A 293 -13.68 2.52 24.16
C ALA A 293 -13.55 2.11 22.69
N ALA A 294 -12.35 1.69 22.27
CA ALA A 294 -12.14 1.13 20.94
C ALA A 294 -12.84 -0.22 20.77
N ALA A 295 -12.74 -1.11 21.77
CA ALA A 295 -13.41 -2.40 21.74
C ALA A 295 -14.94 -2.24 21.65
N ASP A 296 -15.52 -1.35 22.45
CA ASP A 296 -16.96 -1.05 22.42
C ASP A 296 -17.39 -0.48 21.05
N TYR A 297 -16.62 0.47 20.51
CA TYR A 297 -16.90 1.06 19.20
C TYR A 297 -16.85 0.04 18.05
N LEU A 298 -15.89 -0.88 18.09
CA LEU A 298 -15.79 -1.98 17.13
C LEU A 298 -16.97 -2.94 17.27
N ALA A 299 -17.35 -3.33 18.50
CA ALA A 299 -18.49 -4.20 18.75
C ALA A 299 -19.81 -3.59 18.26
N GLU A 300 -20.04 -2.30 18.57
CA GLU A 300 -21.20 -1.56 18.08
C GLU A 300 -21.24 -1.48 16.55
N THR A 301 -20.10 -1.16 15.94
CA THR A 301 -19.99 -1.09 14.47
C THR A 301 -20.24 -2.44 13.82
N SER A 302 -19.71 -3.52 14.41
CA SER A 302 -19.95 -4.88 13.94
C SER A 302 -21.42 -5.27 14.02
N GLY A 303 -22.09 -4.96 15.14
CA GLY A 303 -23.52 -5.20 15.33
C GLY A 303 -24.40 -4.42 14.34
N LYS A 304 -24.07 -3.16 14.06
CA LYS A 304 -24.80 -2.32 13.08
C LYS A 304 -24.65 -2.80 11.64
N LEU A 305 -23.46 -3.26 11.26
CA LEU A 305 -23.16 -3.63 9.87
C LEU A 305 -23.40 -5.12 9.59
N GLY A 306 -23.52 -5.95 10.62
CA GLY A 306 -23.58 -7.42 10.47
C GLY A 306 -22.28 -8.00 9.88
N LEU A 307 -21.17 -7.30 10.04
CA LEU A 307 -19.85 -7.64 9.51
C LEU A 307 -18.80 -7.56 10.62
N PRO A 308 -17.70 -8.32 10.56
CA PRO A 308 -16.60 -8.14 11.51
C PRO A 308 -16.04 -6.72 11.42
N ALA A 309 -15.90 -6.05 12.56
CA ALA A 309 -15.19 -4.79 12.68
C ALA A 309 -13.97 -4.98 13.59
N VAL A 310 -12.78 -4.61 13.10
CA VAL A 310 -11.52 -4.84 13.82
C VAL A 310 -10.62 -3.62 13.75
N ASP A 311 -9.71 -3.48 14.71
CA ASP A 311 -8.52 -2.64 14.54
C ASP A 311 -7.32 -3.55 14.17
N PRO A 312 -6.77 -3.41 12.95
CA PRO A 312 -5.78 -4.35 12.42
C PRO A 312 -4.43 -4.30 13.14
N VAL A 313 -4.14 -3.20 13.84
CA VAL A 313 -2.90 -2.99 14.59
C VAL A 313 -3.11 -3.35 16.06
N ARG A 314 -4.21 -2.89 16.65
CA ARG A 314 -4.48 -3.07 18.09
C ARG A 314 -4.96 -4.48 18.45
N PHE A 315 -5.90 -5.02 17.68
CA PHE A 315 -6.56 -6.30 18.00
C PHE A 315 -6.36 -7.39 16.94
N GLY A 316 -5.74 -7.04 15.81
CA GLY A 316 -5.48 -7.95 14.70
C GLY A 316 -6.69 -8.14 13.78
N VAL A 317 -6.57 -9.05 12.81
CA VAL A 317 -7.53 -9.20 11.69
C VAL A 317 -8.16 -10.58 11.59
N ARG A 318 -7.98 -11.42 12.61
CA ARG A 318 -8.46 -12.80 12.62
C ARG A 318 -9.92 -12.96 12.20
N PRO A 319 -10.89 -12.17 12.73
CA PRO A 319 -12.29 -12.27 12.32
C PRO A 319 -12.54 -12.00 10.82
N ILE A 320 -11.79 -11.05 10.23
CA ILE A 320 -11.89 -10.76 8.79
C ILE A 320 -11.30 -11.92 7.98
N VAL A 321 -10.17 -12.49 8.41
CA VAL A 321 -9.56 -13.64 7.73
C VAL A 321 -10.45 -14.88 7.81
N ASP A 322 -11.13 -15.10 8.94
CA ASP A 322 -12.13 -16.17 9.07
C ASP A 322 -13.24 -16.01 8.02
N GLU A 323 -13.77 -14.80 7.84
CA GLU A 323 -14.82 -14.49 6.86
C GLU A 323 -14.34 -14.62 5.41
N ILE A 324 -13.07 -14.31 5.13
CA ILE A 324 -12.44 -14.53 3.81
C ILE A 324 -12.36 -16.03 3.50
N LEU A 325 -11.88 -16.84 4.45
CA LEU A 325 -11.63 -18.27 4.25
C LEU A 325 -12.90 -19.14 4.31
N ASN A 326 -13.96 -18.68 4.98
CA ASN A 326 -15.25 -19.37 5.05
C ASN A 326 -16.07 -19.29 3.75
N THR A 327 -15.58 -18.58 2.73
CA THR A 327 -16.25 -18.49 1.44
C THR A 327 -16.12 -19.84 0.72
N SER A 328 -17.14 -20.70 0.87
CA SER A 328 -17.30 -21.94 0.10
C SER A 328 -17.20 -21.67 -1.41
N GLU A 329 -16.53 -22.58 -2.13
CA GLU A 329 -16.08 -22.51 -3.53
C GLU A 329 -16.89 -21.60 -4.48
N PRO A 330 -16.22 -20.90 -5.43
CA PRO A 330 -16.92 -20.14 -6.44
C PRO A 330 -17.86 -21.06 -7.23
N VAL A 331 -19.15 -20.73 -7.23
CA VAL A 331 -20.14 -21.38 -8.09
C VAL A 331 -19.63 -21.24 -9.53
N ALA A 332 -19.25 -22.35 -10.16
CA ALA A 332 -18.86 -22.38 -11.57
C ALA A 332 -19.97 -21.75 -12.41
N ARG A 333 -19.66 -20.70 -13.17
CA ARG A 333 -20.64 -20.01 -14.01
C ARG A 333 -20.06 -19.57 -15.35
N PRO A 334 -20.91 -19.46 -16.39
CA PRO A 334 -20.48 -19.39 -17.78
C PRO A 334 -19.72 -18.10 -18.04
N ALA A 335 -18.68 -18.19 -18.89
CA ALA A 335 -17.99 -17.03 -19.41
C ALA A 335 -19.00 -16.08 -20.07
N LEU A 336 -18.97 -14.80 -19.69
CA LEU A 336 -19.61 -13.75 -20.47
C LEU A 336 -18.90 -13.73 -21.83
N ALA A 337 -19.61 -14.11 -22.88
CA ALA A 337 -19.15 -13.98 -24.25
C ALA A 337 -19.04 -12.48 -24.54
N ILE A 338 -17.80 -11.97 -24.59
CA ILE A 338 -17.52 -10.68 -25.18
C ILE A 338 -17.58 -10.91 -26.68
N GLU A 339 -18.72 -10.57 -27.29
CA GLU A 339 -18.80 -10.47 -28.75
C GLU A 339 -17.87 -9.34 -29.19
N ASN A 340 -16.81 -9.71 -29.90
CA ASN A 340 -15.93 -8.77 -30.58
C ASN A 340 -16.74 -7.98 -31.61
N HIS A 341 -17.15 -6.77 -31.28
CA HIS A 341 -17.48 -5.78 -32.29
C HIS A 341 -16.18 -5.27 -32.90
N ALA A 342 -15.75 -5.96 -33.96
CA ALA A 342 -14.76 -5.46 -34.89
C ALA A 342 -15.32 -4.21 -35.59
N GLU A 343 -14.53 -3.14 -35.48
CA GLU A 343 -14.38 -1.94 -36.31
C GLU A 343 -15.41 -1.68 -37.43
N SER A 344 -15.94 -0.45 -37.42
CA SER A 344 -16.27 0.33 -38.62
C SER A 344 -15.85 1.78 -38.45
#